data_AF-A0A3D3A9B6-F1
#
_entry.id   AF-A0A3D3A9B6-F1
#
_cell.length_a   1.000
_cell.length_b   1.000
_cell.length_c   1.000
_cell.angle_alpha   90.00
_cell.angle_beta   90.00
_cell.angle_gamma   90.00
#
_symmetry.space_group_name_H-M   'P 1'
#
loop_
_entity.id
_entity.type
_entity.pdbx_description
1 polymer ?
#
loop_
_entity_poly.entity_id
_entity_poly.type
_entity_poly.pdbx_seq_one_letter_code
_entity_poly.pdbx_strand_id
1 'polypeptide(L)' 'GVYGVPETFVIDGQGRVLLRHVGPLTPEDVRAVILPYFKDSPKETQNAVPR' A
#
# COMPACT_ATOMS: atom_id res chain seq x y z
N GLY A 1 -8.24 3.13 -27.72
CA GLY A 1 -9.05 4.17 -27.07
C GLY A 1 -8.88 3.99 -25.58
N VAL A 2 -8.48 5.08 -24.91
CA VAL A 2 -8.00 5.20 -23.51
C VAL A 2 -6.68 4.47 -23.23
N TYR A 3 -5.57 5.20 -23.39
CA TYR A 3 -4.22 4.78 -22.99
C TYR A 3 -4.18 4.75 -21.46
N GLY A 4 -3.72 3.63 -20.88
CA GLY A 4 -3.94 3.21 -19.49
C GLY A 4 -3.26 4.03 -18.40
N VAL A 5 -3.41 5.36 -18.41
CA VAL A 5 -2.96 6.28 -17.37
C VAL A 5 -4.16 6.92 -16.67
N PRO A 6 -4.03 7.30 -15.37
CA PRO A 6 -2.84 7.17 -14.52
C PRO A 6 -2.56 5.71 -14.07
N GLU A 7 -1.38 5.47 -13.52
CA GLU A 7 -1.00 4.20 -12.89
C GLU A 7 -0.43 4.46 -11.49
N THR A 8 -0.73 3.58 -10.53
CA THR A 8 -0.27 3.66 -9.13
C THR A 8 0.41 2.34 -8.73
N PHE A 9 1.51 2.42 -8.01
CA PHE A 9 2.27 1.25 -7.56
C PHE A 9 2.40 1.21 -6.04
N VAL A 10 2.31 0.02 -5.44
CA VAL A 10 2.68 -0.22 -4.04
C VAL A 10 4.02 -0.95 -4.04
N ILE A 11 4.99 -0.40 -3.29
CA ILE A 11 6.36 -0.89 -3.24
C ILE A 11 6.71 -1.20 -1.78
N ASP A 12 7.36 -2.35 -1.54
CA ASP A 12 7.82 -2.74 -0.20
C ASP A 12 9.13 -2.06 0.22
N GLY A 13 9.56 -2.29 1.47
CA GLY A 13 10.83 -1.75 1.99
C GLY A 13 12.10 -2.32 1.36
N GLN A 14 11.99 -3.30 0.45
CA GLN A 14 13.08 -3.86 -0.34
C GLN A 14 13.03 -3.41 -1.81
N GLY A 15 12.13 -2.48 -2.16
CA GLY A 15 11.98 -1.96 -3.51
C GLY A 15 11.21 -2.88 -4.47
N ARG A 16 10.50 -3.90 -3.97
CA ARG A 16 9.70 -4.81 -4.82
C ARG A 16 8.31 -4.23 -5.04
N VAL A 17 7.81 -4.33 -6.27
CA VAL A 17 6.44 -3.96 -6.61
C VAL A 17 5.49 -5.04 -6.10
N LEU A 18 4.63 -4.68 -5.13
CA LEU A 18 3.60 -5.57 -4.58
C LEU A 18 2.26 -5.47 -5.34
N LEU A 19 1.99 -4.30 -5.94
CA LEU A 19 0.76 -4.00 -6.66
C LEU A 19 1.02 -2.97 -7.77
N ARG A 20 0.34 -3.14 -8.90
CA ARG A 20 0.16 -2.15 -9.96
C ARG A 20 -1.34 -1.93 -10.17
N HIS A 21 -1.83 -0.72 -9.90
CA HIS A 21 -3.20 -0.29 -10.15
C HIS A 21 -3.24 0.58 -11.42
N VAL A 22 -4.06 0.18 -12.39
CA VAL A 22 -4.17 0.87 -13.68
C VAL A 22 -5.49 1.63 -13.76
N GLY A 23 -5.42 2.89 -14.16
CA GLY A 23 -6.56 3.78 -14.27
C GLY A 23 -6.71 4.71 -13.05
N PRO A 24 -7.78 5.53 -13.04
CA PRO A 24 -8.06 6.45 -11.94
C PRO A 24 -8.09 5.75 -10.59
N LEU A 25 -7.57 6.43 -9.56
CA LEU A 25 -7.58 5.91 -8.20
C LEU A 25 -8.80 6.47 -7.45
N THR A 26 -9.72 5.60 -7.03
CA THR A 26 -10.88 5.98 -6.22
C THR A 26 -10.65 5.69 -4.73
N PRO A 27 -11.42 6.32 -3.83
CA PRO A 27 -11.35 5.99 -2.40
C PRO A 27 -11.69 4.53 -2.08
N GLU A 28 -12.50 3.88 -2.91
CA GLU A 28 -12.84 2.46 -2.75
C GLU A 28 -11.66 1.57 -3.13
N ASP A 29 -10.97 1.87 -4.23
CA ASP A 29 -9.73 1.18 -4.63
C ASP A 29 -8.68 1.27 -3.51
N VAL A 30 -8.55 2.44 -2.88
CA VAL A 30 -7.63 2.61 -1.76
C VAL A 30 -7.98 1.66 -0.62
N ARG A 31 -9.27 1.58 -0.22
CA ARG A 31 -9.69 0.75 0.92
C ARG A 31 -9.63 -0.75 0.64
N ALA A 32 -10.09 -1.16 -0.53
CA ALA A 32 -10.27 -2.57 -0.88
C ALA A 32 -9.01 -3.19 -1.48
N VAL A 33 -8.21 -2.41 -2.23
CA VAL A 33 -7.08 -2.91 -3.01
C VAL A 33 -5.75 -2.48 -2.40
N ILE A 34 -5.58 -1.20 -2.02
CA ILE A 34 -4.27 -0.66 -1.59
C ILE A 34 -3.99 -0.92 -0.11
N LEU A 35 -4.89 -0.54 0.80
CA LEU A 35 -4.67 -0.62 2.25
C LEU A 35 -4.31 -2.02 2.79
N PRO A 36 -4.80 -3.15 2.23
CA PRO A 36 -4.38 -4.48 2.67
C PRO A 36 -2.86 -4.71 2.64
N TYR A 37 -2.12 -4.05 1.74
CA TYR A 37 -0.66 -4.18 1.64
C TYR A 37 0.10 -3.48 2.77
N PHE A 38 -0.58 -2.70 3.63
CA PHE A 38 0.01 -1.94 4.73
C PHE A 38 -0.37 -2.51 6.11
N LYS A 39 -1.09 -3.63 6.19
CA LYS A 39 -1.70 -4.13 7.44
C LYS A 39 -0.83 -5.07 8.28
N ASP A 40 0.44 -5.24 7.97
CA ASP A 40 1.42 -5.90 8.83
C ASP A 40 2.59 -4.96 9.15
N SER A 41 2.28 -3.84 9.81
CA SER A 41 3.25 -3.31 10.77
C SER A 41 3.12 -4.19 12.02
N PRO A 42 4.21 -4.82 12.53
CA PRO A 42 4.20 -5.33 13.89
C PRO A 42 3.61 -4.21 14.76
N LYS A 43 2.51 -4.48 15.46
CA LYS A 43 1.98 -3.55 16.45
C LYS A 43 3.19 -3.14 17.28
N GLU A 44 3.56 -1.86 17.20
CA GLU A 44 4.66 -1.32 17.98
C GLU A 44 4.51 -1.86 19.38
N THR A 45 5.46 -2.71 19.77
CA THR A 45 5.43 -3.37 21.06
C THR A 45 5.43 -2.25 22.07
N GLN A 46 4.27 -1.96 22.65
CA GLN A 46 4.11 -1.14 23.83
C GLN A 46 4.69 -1.92 25.03
N ASN A 47 5.95 -2.32 24.92
CA ASN A 47 6.71 -2.98 25.96
C ASN A 47 7.94 -2.12 26.24
N ALA A 48 7.78 -1.31 27.28
CA ALA A 48 8.80 -0.88 28.21
C ALA A 48 10.07 -0.25 27.60
N VAL A 49 10.22 1.05 27.83
CA VAL A 49 11.53 1.63 28.10
C VAL A 49 11.78 1.49 29.60
N PRO A 50 12.59 0.53 30.09
CA PRO A 50 13.30 0.69 31.33
C PRO A 50 14.67 1.29 31.02
N ARG A 51 14.80 2.59 31.25
CA ARG A 51 15.94 3.23 31.94
C ARG A 51 15.70 4.71 32.08
#